data_AF-A0A9N8W353-F1
#
_entry.id   AF-A0A9N8W353-F1
#
_cell.length_a   1.000
_cell.length_b   1.000
_cell.length_c   1.000
_cell.angle_alpha   90.00
_cell.angle_beta   90.00
_cell.angle_gamma   90.00
#
_symmetry.space_group_name_H-M   'P 1'
#
loop_
_entity.id
_entity.type
_entity.pdbx_description
1 polymer ?
#
loop_
_entity_poly.entity_id
_entity_poly.type
_entity_poly.pdbx_seq_one_letter_code
_entity_poly.pdbx_strand_id
1 'polypeptide(L)'
;MDNESPENFHTIKIIRQNETSEIQSNNNSPSYIYDILNENQRGLFVLGIPKFTSKVLSPVDPPPWTNIENGCSPMDIHTFQLPNPSWEWVSKEWLIDMSGDVDEEGWEYAFDFHCDNWHGCYRALRSFVRRRRWVRLRRLKGSSNENIPPIPSRVKKMITERTFTSLMNK
;
A
#
# COMPACT_ATOMS: atom_id res chain seq x y z
N MET A 1 -37.58 -52.12 20.98
CA MET A 1 -36.12 -52.26 21.15
C MET A 1 -35.54 -51.75 19.86
N ASP A 2 -35.35 -50.44 19.76
CA ASP A 2 -34.76 -49.81 18.58
C ASP A 2 -33.73 -48.82 19.12
N ASN A 3 -32.47 -49.26 19.11
CA ASN A 3 -31.31 -48.46 19.47
C ASN A 3 -30.91 -47.65 18.24
N GLU A 4 -31.16 -46.34 18.24
CA GLU A 4 -30.48 -45.41 17.33
C GLU A 4 -28.99 -45.35 17.70
N SER A 5 -28.14 -45.75 16.76
CA SER A 5 -26.68 -45.79 16.90
C SER A 5 -26.05 -44.39 16.75
N PRO A 6 -25.06 -44.00 17.59
CA PRO A 6 -24.46 -42.67 17.57
C PRO A 6 -23.26 -42.59 16.58
N GLU A 7 -23.52 -42.53 15.28
CA GLU A 7 -22.47 -42.61 14.25
C GLU A 7 -22.17 -41.29 13.51
N ASN A 8 -22.54 -40.11 14.03
CA ASN A 8 -22.35 -38.85 13.27
C ASN A 8 -21.40 -37.80 13.88
N PHE A 9 -20.81 -38.05 15.05
CA PHE A 9 -19.88 -37.10 15.67
C PHE A 9 -18.40 -37.36 15.34
N HIS A 10 -18.03 -38.59 14.97
CA HIS A 10 -16.65 -38.93 14.59
C HIS A 10 -16.32 -38.44 13.17
N THR A 11 -17.23 -38.63 12.23
CA THR A 11 -17.07 -38.21 10.83
C THR A 11 -16.86 -36.70 10.70
N ILE A 12 -17.61 -35.88 11.45
CA ILE A 12 -17.45 -34.41 11.44
C ILE A 12 -16.08 -33.99 12.00
N LYS A 13 -15.56 -34.68 13.03
CA LYS A 13 -14.22 -34.40 13.56
C LYS A 13 -13.13 -34.78 12.56
N ILE A 14 -13.28 -35.90 11.87
CA ILE A 14 -12.32 -36.36 10.86
C ILE A 14 -12.29 -35.39 9.66
N ILE A 15 -13.46 -34.94 9.18
CA ILE A 15 -13.54 -33.96 8.08
C ILE A 15 -12.91 -32.62 8.49
N ARG A 16 -13.21 -32.12 9.70
CA ARG A 16 -12.61 -30.87 10.20
C ARG A 16 -11.11 -30.99 10.42
N GLN A 17 -10.61 -32.14 10.89
CA GLN A 17 -9.18 -32.39 11.05
C GLN A 17 -8.47 -32.53 9.69
N ASN A 18 -9.12 -33.10 8.68
CA ASN A 18 -8.57 -33.21 7.33
C ASN A 18 -8.53 -31.83 6.63
N GLU A 19 -9.56 -30.99 6.78
CA GLU A 19 -9.50 -29.58 6.31
C GLU A 19 -8.46 -28.74 7.07
N THR A 20 -8.21 -29.04 8.35
CA THR A 20 -7.21 -28.32 9.16
C THR A 20 -5.78 -28.81 8.89
N SER A 21 -5.59 -29.99 8.28
CA SER A 21 -4.27 -30.56 7.95
C SER A 21 -3.86 -30.39 6.49
N GLU A 22 -4.76 -30.02 5.58
CA GLU A 22 -4.43 -29.63 4.20
C GLU A 22 -3.96 -28.17 4.04
N ILE A 23 -3.94 -27.38 5.12
CA ILE A 23 -3.21 -26.10 5.17
C ILE A 23 -1.79 -26.32 5.72
N GLN A 24 -1.13 -27.41 5.32
CA GLN A 24 0.34 -27.49 5.35
C GLN A 24 0.90 -27.06 4.00
N SER A 25 1.02 -25.73 3.91
CA SER A 25 2.22 -25.06 3.41
C SER A 25 2.86 -25.65 2.14
N ASN A 26 2.31 -25.27 1.00
CA ASN A 26 3.18 -24.98 -0.14
C ASN A 26 4.07 -23.79 0.26
N ASN A 27 5.26 -24.11 0.79
CA ASN A 27 6.23 -23.21 1.42
C ASN A 27 6.95 -22.27 0.43
N ASN A 28 6.20 -21.53 -0.39
CA ASN A 28 6.79 -20.51 -1.26
C ASN A 28 6.00 -19.20 -1.33
N SER A 29 4.87 -19.10 -0.63
CA SER A 29 4.18 -17.82 -0.49
C SER A 29 4.85 -16.99 0.60
N PRO A 30 5.33 -15.77 0.29
CA PRO A 30 5.99 -14.94 1.29
C PRO A 30 5.01 -14.59 2.42
N SER A 31 5.42 -14.82 3.66
CA SER A 31 4.62 -14.52 4.85
C SER A 31 4.40 -13.02 5.07
N TYR A 32 5.24 -12.19 4.44
CA TYR A 32 5.21 -10.73 4.45
C TYR A 32 5.16 -10.20 3.02
N ILE A 33 4.25 -9.26 2.74
CA ILE A 33 4.10 -8.62 1.43
C ILE A 33 4.01 -7.12 1.60
N TYR A 34 4.77 -6.38 0.79
CA TYR A 34 4.61 -4.94 0.62
C TYR A 34 3.55 -4.68 -0.45
N ASP A 35 2.49 -3.99 -0.07
CA ASP A 35 1.57 -3.38 -1.03
C ASP A 35 2.11 -2.00 -1.43
N ILE A 36 2.02 -1.68 -2.71
CA ILE A 36 2.51 -0.44 -3.31
C ILE A 36 1.37 0.24 -4.04
N LEU A 37 1.19 1.53 -3.76
CA LEU A 37 0.30 2.43 -4.50
C LEU A 37 1.07 3.65 -4.96
N ASN A 38 0.89 4.04 -6.22
CA ASN A 38 1.37 5.31 -6.75
C ASN A 38 0.20 6.28 -6.86
N GLU A 39 0.35 7.45 -6.23
CA GLU A 39 -0.59 8.57 -6.33
C GLU A 39 -0.15 9.51 -7.45
N ASN A 40 -1.03 9.82 -8.40
CA ASN A 40 -0.73 10.61 -9.59
C ASN A 40 -1.50 11.93 -9.58
N GLN A 41 -0.82 13.03 -9.93
CA GLN A 41 -1.44 14.35 -10.02
C GLN A 41 -0.84 15.17 -11.18
N ARG A 42 -1.65 16.05 -11.76
CA ARG A 42 -1.22 17.04 -12.76
C ARG A 42 -1.42 18.45 -12.21
N GLY A 43 -0.57 19.39 -12.61
CA GLY A 43 -0.64 20.76 -12.13
C GLY A 43 0.60 21.60 -12.45
N LEU A 44 0.68 22.75 -11.79
CA LEU A 44 1.83 23.66 -11.85
C LEU A 44 1.96 24.45 -10.55
N PHE A 45 3.11 25.10 -10.36
CA PHE A 45 3.27 26.10 -9.32
C PHE A 45 2.68 27.43 -9.79
N VAL A 46 1.66 27.92 -9.10
CA VAL A 46 1.05 29.24 -9.35
C VAL A 46 1.54 30.17 -8.27
N LEU A 47 2.37 31.16 -8.63
CA LEU A 47 2.96 32.12 -7.69
C LEU A 47 3.68 31.44 -6.50
N GLY A 48 4.43 30.37 -6.78
CA GLY A 48 5.17 29.61 -5.76
C GLY A 48 4.33 28.59 -4.97
N ILE A 49 3.02 28.51 -5.21
CA ILE A 49 2.14 27.55 -4.54
C ILE A 49 1.92 26.34 -5.45
N PRO A 50 2.20 25.10 -5.01
CA PRO A 50 1.92 23.91 -5.81
C PRO A 50 0.40 23.71 -5.96
N LYS A 51 -0.10 23.78 -7.20
CA LYS A 51 -1.52 23.52 -7.54
C LYS A 51 -1.64 22.23 -8.33
N PHE A 52 -1.26 21.12 -7.69
CA PHE A 52 -1.40 19.78 -8.25
C PHE A 52 -2.68 19.11 -7.73
N THR A 53 -3.38 18.41 -8.61
CA THR A 53 -4.58 17.66 -8.25
C THR A 53 -4.78 16.49 -9.22
N SER A 54 -5.44 15.44 -8.75
CA SER A 54 -5.88 14.34 -9.59
C SER A 54 -7.09 14.70 -10.48
N LYS A 55 -7.82 15.77 -10.15
CA LYS A 55 -9.02 16.21 -10.88
C LYS A 55 -8.75 16.75 -12.29
N VAL A 56 -7.49 17.07 -12.59
CA VAL A 56 -7.06 17.63 -13.88
C VAL A 56 -6.21 16.63 -14.67
N LEU A 57 -6.21 15.36 -14.28
CA LEU A 57 -5.63 14.28 -15.08
C LEU A 57 -6.43 14.15 -16.38
N SER A 58 -5.71 14.12 -17.49
CA SER A 58 -6.26 13.90 -18.82
C SER A 58 -6.63 12.42 -19.02
N PRO A 59 -7.55 12.06 -19.93
CA PRO A 59 -7.84 10.66 -20.25
C PRO A 59 -6.63 9.83 -20.72
N VAL A 60 -5.57 10.48 -21.19
CA VAL A 60 -4.29 9.83 -21.58
C VAL A 60 -3.31 9.69 -20.41
N ASP A 61 -3.60 10.30 -19.28
CA ASP A 61 -2.80 10.17 -18.07
C ASP A 61 -3.17 8.87 -17.33
N PRO A 62 -2.25 8.34 -16.50
CA PRO A 62 -2.60 7.33 -15.52
C PRO A 62 -3.72 7.82 -14.58
N PRO A 63 -4.55 6.91 -14.05
CA PRO A 63 -5.56 7.26 -13.06
C PRO A 63 -4.94 7.81 -11.78
N PRO A 64 -5.75 8.46 -10.90
CA PRO A 64 -5.28 9.05 -9.65
C PRO A 64 -4.47 8.09 -8.77
N TRP A 65 -4.80 6.81 -8.81
CA TRP A 65 -4.14 5.75 -8.06
C TRP A 65 -3.79 4.59 -8.99
N THR A 66 -2.54 4.14 -8.91
CA THR A 66 -2.04 3.01 -9.68
C THR A 66 -1.28 2.03 -8.79
N ASN A 67 -1.23 0.76 -9.19
CA ASN A 67 -0.44 -0.26 -8.50
C ASN A 67 1.04 -0.23 -8.95
N ILE A 68 1.85 -1.18 -8.47
CA ILE A 68 3.28 -1.29 -8.82
C ILE A 68 3.53 -1.49 -10.33
N GLU A 69 2.58 -2.09 -11.04
CA GLU A 69 2.65 -2.35 -12.48
C GLU A 69 2.10 -1.18 -13.31
N ASN A 70 1.85 -0.02 -12.67
CA ASN A 70 1.18 1.15 -13.25
C ASN A 70 -0.27 0.89 -13.71
N GLY A 71 -0.86 -0.24 -13.30
CA GLY A 71 -2.26 -0.56 -13.54
C GLY A 71 -3.19 0.28 -12.67
N CYS A 72 -4.42 0.53 -13.15
CA CYS A 72 -5.43 1.27 -12.41
C CYS A 72 -5.75 0.61 -11.06
N SER A 73 -5.69 1.39 -9.98
CA SER A 73 -6.20 0.98 -8.67
C SER A 73 -7.54 1.69 -8.41
N PRO A 74 -8.63 0.94 -8.14
CA PRO A 74 -9.90 1.54 -7.74
C PRO A 74 -9.88 2.05 -6.29
N MET A 75 -8.83 1.70 -5.53
CA MET A 75 -8.67 2.05 -4.12
C MET A 75 -7.53 3.06 -3.94
N ASP A 76 -7.66 3.87 -2.91
CA ASP A 76 -6.67 4.82 -2.42
C ASP A 76 -6.07 4.35 -1.06
N ILE A 77 -5.15 5.14 -0.51
CA ILE A 77 -4.51 4.81 0.78
C ILE A 77 -5.49 4.68 1.97
N HIS A 78 -6.71 5.22 1.88
CA HIS A 78 -7.70 5.18 2.95
C HIS A 78 -8.69 4.03 2.78
N THR A 79 -8.97 3.64 1.53
CA THR A 79 -9.96 2.63 1.15
C THR A 79 -9.35 1.27 0.84
N PHE A 80 -8.02 1.18 0.64
CA PHE A 80 -7.33 -0.06 0.31
C PHE A 80 -7.56 -1.15 1.37
N GLN A 81 -8.09 -2.28 0.91
CA GLN A 81 -8.41 -3.43 1.74
C GLN A 81 -7.39 -4.55 1.58
N LEU A 82 -7.28 -5.39 2.61
CA LEU A 82 -6.55 -6.65 2.50
C LEU A 82 -7.27 -7.57 1.52
N PRO A 83 -6.56 -8.42 0.75
CA PRO A 83 -7.21 -9.29 -0.23
C PRO A 83 -8.21 -10.27 0.38
N ASN A 84 -7.97 -10.71 1.61
CA ASN A 84 -8.89 -11.56 2.37
C ASN A 84 -8.55 -11.54 3.88
N PRO A 85 -9.40 -12.13 4.75
CA PRO A 85 -9.22 -12.09 6.21
C PRO A 85 -8.02 -12.87 6.77
N SER A 86 -7.32 -13.66 5.96
CA SER A 86 -6.10 -14.37 6.40
C SER A 86 -4.90 -13.44 6.55
N TRP A 87 -4.98 -12.22 6.00
CA TRP A 87 -3.95 -11.20 6.13
C TRP A 87 -4.23 -10.25 7.29
N GLU A 88 -3.18 -9.60 7.77
CA GLU A 88 -3.26 -8.46 8.67
C GLU A 88 -2.17 -7.42 8.34
N TRP A 89 -2.47 -6.15 8.61
CA TRP A 89 -1.50 -5.08 8.45
C TRP A 89 -0.44 -5.15 9.54
N VAL A 90 0.83 -5.13 9.13
CA VAL A 90 1.97 -4.95 10.06
C VAL A 90 2.11 -3.48 10.42
N SER A 91 1.96 -2.60 9.43
CA SER A 91 2.00 -1.15 9.61
C SER A 91 0.60 -0.56 9.74
N LYS A 92 0.37 0.23 10.80
CA LYS A 92 -0.93 0.89 11.04
C LYS A 92 -1.33 1.85 9.93
N GLU A 93 -0.35 2.50 9.30
CA GLU A 93 -0.54 3.53 8.28
C GLU A 93 0.31 3.19 7.05
N TRP A 94 -0.04 3.81 5.93
CA TRP A 94 0.83 3.85 4.76
C TRP A 94 2.08 4.70 5.04
N LEU A 95 3.19 4.28 4.46
CA LEU A 95 4.46 5.00 4.52
C LEU A 95 4.75 5.57 3.14
N ILE A 96 5.39 6.73 3.09
CA ILE A 96 5.86 7.33 1.84
C ILE A 96 7.23 6.74 1.55
N ASP A 97 7.42 6.22 0.35
CA ASP A 97 8.72 5.79 -0.16
C ASP A 97 9.55 7.01 -0.54
N MET A 98 10.58 7.28 0.26
CA MET A 98 11.55 8.36 0.07
C MET A 98 12.82 7.87 -0.66
N SER A 99 12.77 6.67 -1.25
CA SER A 99 13.84 6.20 -2.12
C SER A 99 13.87 6.98 -3.44
N GLY A 100 15.05 7.11 -4.04
CA GLY A 100 15.23 7.87 -5.28
C GLY A 100 15.37 9.38 -5.11
N ASP A 101 15.08 10.11 -6.18
CA ASP A 101 15.08 11.58 -6.26
C ASP A 101 13.64 12.08 -6.10
N VAL A 102 13.28 12.40 -4.86
CA VAL A 102 11.96 12.91 -4.46
C VAL A 102 12.13 14.13 -3.56
N ASP A 103 11.11 14.99 -3.50
CA ASP A 103 11.08 16.11 -2.57
C ASP A 103 10.86 15.69 -1.10
N GLU A 104 10.75 16.66 -0.20
CA GLU A 104 10.55 16.45 1.24
C GLU A 104 9.20 15.79 1.60
N GLU A 105 8.24 15.81 0.68
CA GLU A 105 6.91 15.19 0.78
C GLU A 105 6.82 13.86 0.02
N GLY A 106 7.90 13.43 -0.65
CA GLY A 106 8.00 12.20 -1.41
C GLY A 106 7.42 12.30 -2.83
N TRP A 107 7.28 13.49 -3.39
CA TRP A 107 6.89 13.69 -4.78
C TRP A 107 8.11 13.66 -5.70
N GLU A 108 7.94 12.98 -6.82
CA GLU A 108 8.78 13.15 -8.01
C GLU A 108 7.94 13.81 -9.11
N TYR A 109 8.60 14.60 -9.96
CA TYR A 109 8.00 15.43 -10.98
C TYR A 109 8.52 15.08 -12.37
N ALA A 110 7.70 15.31 -13.38
CA ALA A 110 8.04 15.10 -14.78
C ALA A 110 7.27 16.06 -15.70
N PHE A 111 7.67 16.11 -16.96
CA PHE A 111 6.96 16.89 -17.98
C PHE A 111 5.60 16.25 -18.31
N ASP A 112 5.58 14.93 -18.47
CA ASP A 112 4.40 14.09 -18.60
C ASP A 112 4.65 12.70 -17.98
N PHE A 113 3.61 11.87 -17.86
CA PHE A 113 3.71 10.55 -17.24
C PHE A 113 4.45 9.49 -18.07
N HIS A 114 4.64 9.75 -19.36
CA HIS A 114 5.22 8.80 -20.33
C HIS A 114 6.71 9.03 -20.56
N CYS A 115 7.27 10.08 -19.96
CA CYS A 115 8.70 10.34 -20.00
C CYS A 115 9.47 9.65 -18.85
N ASP A 116 10.72 9.28 -19.12
CA ASP A 116 11.60 8.62 -18.15
C ASP A 116 12.31 9.61 -17.21
N ASN A 117 12.26 10.91 -17.52
CA ASN A 117 13.00 11.94 -16.79
C ASN A 117 12.17 12.47 -15.60
N TRP A 118 12.11 11.68 -14.54
CA TRP A 118 11.57 12.05 -13.24
C TRP A 118 12.64 12.69 -12.34
N HIS A 119 12.23 13.66 -11.53
CA HIS A 119 13.13 14.38 -10.62
C HIS A 119 12.42 14.89 -9.36
N GLY A 120 13.15 15.01 -8.25
CA GLY A 120 12.58 15.40 -6.95
C GLY A 120 12.40 16.91 -6.80
N CYS A 121 13.20 17.71 -7.50
CA CYS A 121 13.11 19.18 -7.43
C CYS A 121 12.20 19.74 -8.54
N TYR A 122 11.19 20.54 -8.20
CA TYR A 122 10.35 21.21 -9.19
C TYR A 122 11.17 22.05 -10.18
N ARG A 123 10.94 21.84 -11.48
CA ARG A 123 11.57 22.58 -12.58
C ARG A 123 10.49 23.29 -13.38
N ALA A 124 10.53 24.62 -13.42
CA ALA A 124 9.61 25.41 -14.23
C ALA A 124 9.59 24.92 -15.68
N LEU A 125 8.40 24.83 -16.27
CA LEU A 125 8.16 24.32 -17.63
C LEU A 125 8.58 22.85 -17.89
N ARG A 126 8.99 22.11 -16.86
CA ARG A 126 9.41 20.69 -16.95
C ARG A 126 8.77 19.79 -15.90
N SER A 127 7.90 20.34 -15.05
CA SER A 127 7.23 19.66 -13.93
C SER A 127 5.73 19.94 -13.99
N PHE A 128 5.03 19.30 -14.93
CA PHE A 128 3.57 19.43 -15.06
C PHE A 128 2.80 18.26 -14.46
N VAL A 129 3.47 17.13 -14.24
CA VAL A 129 2.92 15.98 -13.54
C VAL A 129 3.80 15.67 -12.32
N ARG A 130 3.20 15.03 -11.33
CA ARG A 130 3.90 14.46 -10.19
C ARG A 130 3.31 13.12 -9.80
N ARG A 131 4.14 12.24 -9.25
CA ARG A 131 3.69 11.01 -8.61
C ARG A 131 4.35 10.84 -7.24
N ARG A 132 3.67 10.13 -6.33
CA ARG A 132 4.19 9.79 -5.00
C ARG A 132 3.91 8.32 -4.72
N ARG A 133 4.95 7.60 -4.28
CA ARG A 133 4.87 6.18 -3.99
C ARG A 133 4.60 5.93 -2.51
N TRP A 134 3.60 5.11 -2.27
CA TRP A 134 3.13 4.68 -0.97
C TRP A 134 3.41 3.19 -0.79
N VAL A 135 3.90 2.82 0.37
CA VAL A 135 4.21 1.43 0.75
C VAL A 135 3.51 1.06 2.05
N ARG A 136 2.95 -0.14 2.12
CA ARG A 136 2.39 -0.67 3.38
C ARG A 136 2.64 -2.16 3.48
N LEU A 137 3.11 -2.58 4.65
CA LEU A 137 3.44 -3.98 4.90
C LEU A 137 2.25 -4.72 5.50
N ARG A 138 1.91 -5.86 4.91
CA ARG A 138 0.98 -6.85 5.46
C ARG A 138 1.67 -8.20 5.64
N ARG A 139 1.06 -9.05 6.45
CA ARG A 139 1.51 -10.43 6.68
C ARG A 139 0.34 -11.40 6.77
N LEU A 140 0.64 -12.68 6.58
CA LEU A 140 -0.30 -13.75 6.88
C LEU A 140 -0.45 -13.92 8.40
N LYS A 141 -1.68 -14.07 8.87
CA LYS A 141 -1.98 -14.41 10.26
C LYS A 141 -1.37 -15.76 10.60
N GLY A 142 -0.78 -15.87 11.79
CA GLY A 142 -0.08 -17.07 12.23
C GLY A 142 1.36 -17.20 11.71
N SER A 143 1.85 -16.25 10.90
CA SER A 143 3.28 -16.18 10.58
C SER A 143 4.11 -15.75 11.80
N SER A 144 5.33 -16.28 11.93
CA SER A 144 6.23 -15.92 13.02
C SER A 144 6.72 -14.46 12.89
N ASN A 145 6.89 -13.79 14.04
CA ASN A 145 7.43 -12.43 14.11
C ASN A 145 8.95 -12.36 13.84
N GLU A 146 9.61 -13.50 13.74
CA GLU A 146 11.08 -13.59 13.69
C GLU A 146 11.67 -13.14 12.34
N ASN A 147 10.82 -12.94 11.32
CA ASN A 147 11.23 -12.59 9.96
C ASN A 147 10.51 -11.35 9.40
N ILE A 148 10.15 -10.38 10.24
CA ILE A 148 9.61 -9.11 9.73
C ILE A 148 10.68 -8.47 8.84
N PRO A 149 10.42 -8.25 7.53
CA PRO A 149 11.39 -7.62 6.67
C PRO A 149 11.73 -6.24 7.23
N PRO A 150 13.00 -5.80 7.14
CA PRO A 150 13.35 -4.46 7.58
C PRO A 150 12.47 -3.45 6.86
N ILE A 151 11.98 -2.48 7.61
CA ILE A 151 11.32 -1.31 7.03
C ILE A 151 12.34 -0.70 6.04
N PRO A 152 11.95 -0.40 4.79
CA PRO A 152 12.90 0.15 3.83
C PRO A 152 13.52 1.43 4.41
N SER A 153 14.85 1.55 4.35
CA SER A 153 15.61 2.55 5.11
C SER A 153 15.25 4.00 4.80
N ARG A 154 14.54 4.23 3.69
CA ARG A 154 14.14 5.55 3.21
C ARG A 154 12.61 5.62 3.10
N VAL A 155 11.91 5.45 4.20
CA VAL A 155 10.46 5.70 4.25
C VAL A 155 10.12 6.75 5.31
N LYS A 156 9.11 7.57 5.04
CA LYS A 156 8.61 8.59 5.96
C LYS A 156 7.19 8.21 6.39
N LYS A 157 6.92 8.19 7.69
CA LYS A 157 5.55 8.08 8.22
C LYS A 157 4.80 9.36 7.92
N MET A 158 3.51 9.27 7.61
CA MET A 158 2.67 10.46 7.66
C MET A 158 2.68 11.01 9.07
N ILE A 159 3.14 12.25 9.23
CA ILE A 159 2.86 13.00 10.45
C ILE A 159 1.42 13.46 10.30
N THR A 160 0.48 12.69 10.84
CA THR A 160 -0.90 13.15 10.98
C THR A 160 -0.88 14.47 11.77
N GLU A 161 -1.58 15.50 11.30
CA GLU A 161 -1.63 16.86 11.88
C GLU A 161 -1.86 16.89 13.40
N ARG A 162 -2.46 15.83 13.96
CA ARG A 162 -2.66 15.61 15.40
C ARG A 162 -1.36 15.63 16.22
N THR A 163 -0.21 15.34 15.62
CA THR A 163 1.08 15.37 16.31
C THR A 163 1.72 16.76 16.27
N PHE A 164 1.43 17.53 15.23
CA PHE A 164 2.00 18.87 15.03
C PHE A 164 1.42 19.89 16.02
N THR A 165 0.12 19.79 16.33
CA THR A 165 -0.56 20.60 17.35
C THR A 165 -0.08 20.29 18.78
N SER A 166 0.39 19.06 19.04
CA SER A 166 0.95 18.67 20.35
C SER A 166 2.34 19.27 20.60
N LEU A 167 3.13 19.49 19.55
CA LEU A 167 4.48 20.08 19.64
C LEU A 167 4.49 21.61 19.68
N MET A 168 3.44 22.27 19.20
CA MET A 168 3.30 23.74 19.23
C MET A 168 2.69 24.28 20.53
N ASN A 169 2.15 23.40 21.40
CA ASN A 169 1.47 23.78 22.64
C ASN A 169 2.29 23.47 23.90
N LYS A 170 3.62 23.43 23.81
CA LYS A 170 4.52 23.14 24.94
C LYS A 170 5.59 24.20 25.11
#